data_AF-A0A8T7EJN2-F1
#
_entry.id   AF-A0A8T7EJN2-F1
#
_cell.length_a   1.000
_cell.length_b   1.000
_cell.length_c   1.000
_cell.angle_alpha   90.00
_cell.angle_beta   90.00
_cell.angle_gamma   90.00
#
_symmetry.space_group_name_H-M   'P 1'
#
loop_
_entity.id
_entity.type
_entity.pdbx_description
1 polymer ?
#
loop_
_entity_poly.entity_id
_entity_poly.type
_entity_poly.pdbx_seq_one_letter_code
_entity_poly.pdbx_strand_id
1 'polypeptide(L)'
;MIETKRPDEWQAPSWEFFAHACAKGRPLSIITARGHHPNVIRAGIRVLKEAGFITAEPNYLTIYPVSHIPARLELGDENLHYTVPALKKLAIIRSVEVGLGTHGPSLPHQFGMSDDDPKNLQLIIEAMNECKRLHPDKRFFVFHMFADKSVKLEVLPLDPP
;
A
#
# COMPACT_ATOMS: atom_id res chain seq x y z
N MET A 1 -9.40 -23.76 4.13
CA MET A 1 -9.58 -23.77 5.60
C MET A 1 -9.20 -22.41 6.21
N ILE A 2 -9.95 -21.36 5.85
CA ILE A 2 -9.97 -20.06 6.55
C ILE A 2 -11.26 -19.95 7.37
N GLU A 3 -12.32 -20.62 6.92
CA GLU A 3 -13.65 -20.70 7.57
C GLU A 3 -13.63 -21.24 9.02
N THR A 4 -12.58 -21.98 9.41
CA THR A 4 -12.43 -22.54 10.77
C THR A 4 -11.56 -21.69 11.69
N LYS A 5 -10.93 -20.62 11.18
CA LYS A 5 -10.05 -19.74 11.97
C LYS A 5 -10.82 -18.51 12.43
N ARG A 6 -10.62 -18.11 13.69
CA ARG A 6 -11.20 -16.85 14.17
C ARG A 6 -10.56 -15.67 13.40
N PRO A 7 -11.27 -14.56 13.17
CA PRO A 7 -10.76 -13.42 12.40
C PRO A 7 -9.37 -12.94 12.86
N ASP A 8 -9.10 -12.95 14.17
CA ASP A 8 -7.84 -12.59 14.82
C ASP A 8 -6.65 -13.51 14.47
N GLU A 9 -6.88 -14.68 13.86
CA GLU A 9 -5.83 -15.66 13.56
C GLU A 9 -5.25 -15.58 12.15
N TRP A 10 -5.89 -14.84 11.26
CA TRP A 10 -5.45 -14.73 9.86
C TRP A 10 -5.55 -13.33 9.28
N GLN A 11 -6.35 -12.44 9.89
CA GLN A 11 -6.41 -11.04 9.51
C GLN A 11 -5.18 -10.30 10.03
N ALA A 12 -4.47 -9.62 9.13
CA ALA A 12 -3.36 -8.77 9.51
C ALA A 12 -3.87 -7.55 10.31
N PRO A 13 -3.04 -6.89 11.13
CA PRO A 13 -3.46 -5.72 11.92
C PRO A 13 -4.05 -4.57 11.08
N SER A 14 -3.70 -4.48 9.79
CA SER A 14 -4.26 -3.50 8.85
C SER A 14 -5.60 -3.90 8.21
N TRP A 15 -6.21 -5.02 8.62
CA TRP A 15 -7.39 -5.59 7.95
C TRP A 15 -8.58 -4.64 7.88
N GLU A 16 -8.92 -3.97 8.99
CA GLU A 16 -10.05 -3.05 9.03
C GLU A 16 -9.88 -1.87 8.06
N PHE A 17 -8.65 -1.39 7.86
CA PHE A 17 -8.36 -0.36 6.86
C PHE A 17 -8.58 -0.88 5.44
N PHE A 18 -8.15 -2.10 5.17
CA PHE A 18 -8.36 -2.76 3.89
C PHE A 18 -9.85 -2.98 3.60
N ALA A 19 -10.59 -3.55 4.54
CA ALA A 19 -12.03 -3.79 4.42
C ALA A 19 -12.82 -2.49 4.24
N HIS A 20 -12.47 -1.45 5.01
CA HIS A 20 -13.05 -0.11 4.86
C HIS A 20 -12.78 0.50 3.47
N ALA A 21 -11.53 0.41 2.97
CA ALA A 21 -11.18 0.91 1.65
C ALA A 21 -11.99 0.22 0.54
N CYS A 22 -12.16 -1.10 0.64
CA CYS A 22 -13.00 -1.89 -0.26
C CYS A 22 -14.46 -1.40 -0.20
N ALA A 23 -15.05 -1.31 1.00
CA ALA A 23 -16.44 -0.92 1.19
C ALA A 23 -16.74 0.51 0.69
N LYS A 24 -15.75 1.41 0.71
CA LYS A 24 -15.86 2.78 0.25
C LYS A 24 -15.39 3.00 -1.19
N GLY A 25 -14.95 1.95 -1.89
CA GLY A 25 -14.43 2.06 -3.25
C GLY A 25 -13.20 2.98 -3.38
N ARG A 26 -12.43 3.14 -2.29
CA ARG A 26 -11.24 3.99 -2.29
C ARG A 26 -10.17 3.38 -3.20
N PRO A 27 -9.49 4.17 -4.06
CA PRO A 27 -8.34 3.69 -4.80
C PRO A 27 -7.30 3.08 -3.87
N LEU A 28 -6.89 1.85 -4.15
CA LEU A 28 -6.02 1.06 -3.27
C LEU A 28 -4.81 0.52 -4.03
N SER A 29 -3.63 0.77 -3.48
CA SER A 29 -2.38 0.17 -3.92
C SER A 29 -2.00 -0.99 -3.01
N ILE A 30 -1.66 -2.13 -3.59
CA ILE A 30 -1.24 -3.33 -2.85
C ILE A 30 0.24 -3.58 -3.15
N ILE A 31 1.09 -3.46 -2.14
CA ILE A 31 2.54 -3.65 -2.27
C ILE A 31 2.93 -4.84 -1.40
N THR A 32 3.57 -5.85 -1.98
CA THR A 32 3.86 -7.09 -1.27
C THR A 32 5.17 -7.73 -1.72
N ALA A 33 5.88 -8.38 -0.80
CA ALA A 33 7.08 -9.17 -1.12
C ALA A 33 6.76 -10.53 -1.74
N ARG A 34 5.48 -10.89 -1.91
CA ARG A 34 5.08 -12.13 -2.58
C ARG A 34 5.44 -12.04 -4.06
N GLY A 35 5.95 -13.14 -4.63
CA GLY A 35 6.35 -13.24 -6.04
C GLY A 35 5.22 -13.64 -6.99
N HIS A 36 3.97 -13.65 -6.53
CA HIS A 36 2.82 -14.02 -7.36
C HIS A 36 2.55 -12.96 -8.42
N HIS A 37 2.06 -13.39 -9.57
CA HIS A 37 1.56 -12.49 -10.60
C HIS A 37 0.40 -11.62 -10.04
N PRO A 38 0.28 -10.32 -10.40
CA PRO A 38 -0.80 -9.45 -9.93
C PRO A 38 -2.21 -10.03 -10.08
N ASN A 39 -2.49 -10.74 -11.17
CA ASN A 39 -3.78 -11.42 -11.40
C ASN A 39 -4.07 -12.53 -10.36
N VAL A 40 -3.04 -13.20 -9.86
CA VAL A 40 -3.19 -14.21 -8.79
C VAL A 40 -3.54 -13.53 -7.47
N ILE A 41 -2.95 -12.36 -7.18
CA ILE A 41 -3.30 -11.55 -6.01
C ILE A 41 -4.76 -11.08 -6.10
N ARG A 42 -5.19 -10.59 -7.27
CA ARG A 42 -6.60 -10.22 -7.52
C ARG A 42 -7.53 -11.41 -7.30
N ALA A 43 -7.20 -12.58 -7.83
CA ALA A 43 -7.99 -13.80 -7.64
C ALA A 43 -8.07 -14.20 -6.16
N GLY A 44 -6.96 -14.12 -5.40
CA GLY A 44 -6.97 -14.37 -3.97
C GLY A 44 -7.88 -13.42 -3.18
N ILE A 45 -7.90 -12.13 -3.55
CA ILE A 45 -8.80 -11.14 -2.93
C ILE A 45 -10.25 -11.39 -3.32
N ARG A 46 -10.51 -11.84 -4.55
CA ARG A 46 -11.87 -12.23 -4.97
C ARG A 46 -12.43 -13.35 -4.12
N VAL A 47 -11.61 -14.35 -3.75
CA VAL A 47 -12.02 -15.40 -2.82
C VAL A 47 -12.46 -14.82 -1.47
N LEU A 48 -11.78 -13.77 -0.97
CA LEU A 48 -12.18 -13.09 0.27
C LEU A 48 -13.55 -12.40 0.14
N LYS A 49 -13.83 -11.79 -1.01
CA LYS A 49 -15.14 -11.20 -1.32
C LYS A 49 -16.23 -12.28 -1.41
N GLU A 50 -15.98 -13.35 -2.15
CA GLU A 50 -16.93 -14.45 -2.36
C GLU A 50 -17.29 -15.14 -1.04
N ALA A 51 -16.33 -15.23 -0.12
CA ALA A 51 -16.55 -15.74 1.23
C ALA A 51 -17.18 -14.72 2.20
N GLY A 52 -17.47 -13.48 1.76
CA GLY A 52 -18.14 -12.46 2.56
C GLY A 52 -17.24 -11.71 3.56
N PHE A 53 -15.92 -11.89 3.51
CA PHE A 53 -14.99 -11.21 4.41
C PHE A 53 -14.76 -9.73 4.06
N ILE A 54 -15.00 -9.35 2.81
CA ILE A 54 -15.05 -7.96 2.35
C ILE A 54 -16.31 -7.75 1.51
N THR A 55 -16.89 -6.56 1.55
CA THR A 55 -18.15 -6.25 0.88
C THR A 55 -18.01 -6.02 -0.63
N ALA A 56 -16.80 -5.69 -1.09
CA ALA A 56 -16.47 -5.44 -2.50
C ALA A 56 -15.01 -5.80 -2.78
N GLU A 57 -14.66 -6.03 -4.05
CA GLU A 57 -13.25 -6.05 -4.47
C GLU A 57 -12.67 -4.62 -4.37
N PRO A 58 -11.37 -4.46 -4.07
CA PRO A 58 -10.72 -3.16 -4.08
C PRO A 58 -10.89 -2.41 -5.41
N ASN A 59 -11.00 -1.09 -5.33
CA ASN A 59 -10.75 -0.22 -6.48
C ASN A 59 -9.23 -0.17 -6.71
N TYR A 60 -8.69 -1.16 -7.43
CA TYR A 60 -7.27 -1.36 -7.57
C TYR A 60 -6.59 -0.20 -8.34
N LEU A 61 -5.78 0.59 -7.65
CA LEU A 61 -4.93 1.60 -8.26
C LEU A 61 -3.66 0.96 -8.84
N THR A 62 -2.90 0.24 -8.00
CA THR A 62 -1.70 -0.52 -8.41
C THR A 62 -1.59 -1.82 -7.60
N ILE A 63 -0.89 -2.81 -8.15
CA ILE A 63 -0.51 -4.04 -7.43
C ILE A 63 0.96 -4.33 -7.73
N TYR A 64 1.83 -4.14 -6.74
CA TYR A 64 3.27 -4.34 -6.84
C TYR A 64 3.73 -5.54 -6.00
N PRO A 65 3.73 -6.76 -6.58
CA PRO A 65 4.45 -7.90 -6.02
C PRO A 65 5.95 -7.73 -6.28
N VAL A 66 6.69 -7.12 -5.36
CA VAL A 66 8.07 -6.68 -5.58
C VAL A 66 9.09 -7.82 -5.71
N SER A 67 8.68 -9.07 -5.56
CA SER A 67 9.51 -10.24 -5.87
C SER A 67 9.17 -10.87 -7.23
N HIS A 68 8.16 -10.36 -7.94
CA HIS A 68 7.79 -10.78 -9.29
C HIS A 68 8.63 -10.02 -10.32
N ILE A 69 9.40 -10.72 -11.15
CA ILE A 69 10.39 -10.12 -12.08
C ILE A 69 9.78 -8.99 -12.93
N PRO A 70 8.64 -9.16 -13.62
CA PRO A 70 8.03 -8.07 -14.39
C PRO A 70 7.73 -6.81 -13.57
N ALA A 71 7.30 -6.95 -12.31
CA ALA A 71 7.03 -5.81 -11.45
C ALA A 71 8.32 -5.11 -11.01
N ARG A 72 9.43 -5.86 -10.85
CA ARG A 72 10.76 -5.29 -10.57
C ARG A 72 11.26 -4.45 -11.74
N LEU A 73 11.13 -4.97 -12.96
CA LEU A 73 11.50 -4.25 -14.18
C LEU A 73 10.66 -2.96 -14.34
N GLU A 74 9.36 -3.02 -14.07
CA GLU A 74 8.49 -1.82 -14.07
C GLU A 74 8.94 -0.76 -13.05
N LEU A 75 9.52 -1.19 -11.93
CA LEU A 75 10.07 -0.32 -10.89
C LEU A 75 11.51 0.15 -11.18
N GLY A 76 12.08 -0.18 -12.35
CA GLY A 76 13.41 0.25 -12.78
C GLY A 76 14.56 -0.64 -12.30
N ASP A 77 14.29 -1.83 -11.75
CA ASP A 77 15.32 -2.79 -11.34
C ASP A 77 15.76 -3.69 -12.50
N GLU A 78 16.29 -3.08 -13.56
CA GLU A 78 16.65 -3.76 -14.82
C GLU A 78 17.65 -4.92 -14.62
N ASN A 79 18.58 -4.75 -13.68
CA ASN A 79 19.62 -5.73 -13.36
C ASN A 79 19.24 -6.68 -12.22
N LEU A 80 18.02 -6.59 -11.66
CA LEU A 80 17.54 -7.43 -10.55
C LEU A 80 18.41 -7.36 -9.28
N HIS A 81 19.00 -6.20 -9.00
CA HIS A 81 19.91 -5.98 -7.87
C HIS A 81 19.24 -5.28 -6.68
N TYR A 82 18.07 -4.67 -6.87
CA TYR A 82 17.40 -3.96 -5.78
C TYR A 82 16.90 -4.92 -4.70
N THR A 83 17.03 -4.49 -3.45
CA THR A 83 16.50 -5.22 -2.30
C THR A 83 14.98 -5.07 -2.25
N VAL A 84 14.29 -6.02 -1.61
CA VAL A 84 12.83 -5.94 -1.39
C VAL A 84 12.43 -4.62 -0.72
N PRO A 85 13.12 -4.13 0.34
CA PRO A 85 12.87 -2.80 0.88
C PRO A 85 13.00 -1.66 -0.16
N ALA A 86 14.07 -1.64 -0.96
CA ALA A 86 14.25 -0.61 -1.99
C ALA A 86 13.08 -0.62 -2.99
N LEU A 87 12.67 -1.81 -3.43
CA LEU A 87 11.55 -1.97 -4.36
C LEU A 87 10.20 -1.57 -3.75
N LYS A 88 9.96 -1.88 -2.47
CA LYS A 88 8.74 -1.40 -1.78
C LYS A 88 8.70 0.13 -1.74
N LYS A 89 9.82 0.79 -1.45
CA LYS A 89 9.92 2.26 -1.43
C LYS A 89 9.58 2.85 -2.81
N LEU A 90 10.17 2.29 -3.87
CA LEU A 90 9.88 2.68 -5.25
C LEU A 90 8.40 2.43 -5.62
N ALA A 91 7.83 1.31 -5.21
CA ALA A 91 6.43 0.99 -5.45
C ALA A 91 5.47 1.99 -4.78
N ILE A 92 5.79 2.50 -3.59
CA ILE A 92 5.01 3.55 -2.92
C ILE A 92 5.04 4.83 -3.74
N ILE A 93 6.24 5.31 -4.09
CA ILE A 93 6.42 6.52 -4.89
C ILE A 93 5.68 6.39 -6.23
N ARG A 94 5.87 5.26 -6.92
CA ARG A 94 5.20 5.00 -8.20
C ARG A 94 3.68 4.96 -8.07
N SER A 95 3.15 4.42 -6.98
CA SER A 95 1.71 4.39 -6.73
C SER A 95 1.12 5.79 -6.54
N VAL A 96 1.87 6.71 -5.91
CA VAL A 96 1.48 8.12 -5.81
C VAL A 96 1.42 8.76 -7.21
N GLU A 97 2.46 8.58 -8.02
CA GLU A 97 2.48 9.10 -9.40
C GLU A 97 1.30 8.59 -10.24
N VAL A 98 1.01 7.29 -10.17
CA VAL A 98 -0.15 6.69 -10.86
C VAL A 98 -1.46 7.28 -10.33
N GLY A 99 -1.59 7.45 -9.01
CA GLY A 99 -2.75 8.09 -8.38
C GLY A 99 -2.98 9.51 -8.88
N LEU A 100 -1.93 10.32 -8.93
CA LEU A 100 -1.99 11.69 -9.44
C LEU A 100 -2.33 11.74 -10.93
N GLY A 101 -1.71 10.89 -11.74
CA GLY A 101 -2.01 10.78 -13.17
C GLY A 101 -3.44 10.35 -13.46
N THR A 102 -3.99 9.45 -12.64
CA THR A 102 -5.35 8.90 -12.81
C THR A 102 -6.43 9.85 -12.31
N HIS A 103 -6.19 10.53 -11.19
CA HIS A 103 -7.19 11.32 -10.47
C HIS A 103 -6.98 12.84 -10.55
N GLY A 104 -6.01 13.29 -11.36
CA GLY A 104 -5.74 14.71 -11.62
C GLY A 104 -4.75 15.31 -10.60
N PRO A 105 -3.56 15.75 -11.03
CA PRO A 105 -2.50 16.20 -10.12
C PRO A 105 -2.79 17.54 -9.42
N SER A 106 -3.76 18.32 -9.91
CA SER A 106 -4.12 19.64 -9.35
C SER A 106 -5.07 19.57 -8.14
N LEU A 107 -5.66 18.40 -7.87
CA LEU A 107 -6.59 18.25 -6.74
C LEU A 107 -5.84 18.02 -5.42
N PRO A 108 -6.40 18.40 -4.26
CA PRO A 108 -5.76 18.27 -2.95
C PRO A 108 -5.84 16.82 -2.42
N HIS A 109 -5.18 15.89 -3.12
CA HIS A 109 -5.21 14.46 -2.78
C HIS A 109 -4.55 14.16 -1.43
N GLN A 110 -5.01 13.06 -0.83
CA GLN A 110 -4.47 12.51 0.41
C GLN A 110 -4.08 11.04 0.20
N PHE A 111 -2.84 10.72 0.51
CA PHE A 111 -2.30 9.37 0.42
C PHE A 111 -2.06 8.82 1.82
N GLY A 112 -2.29 7.51 2.00
CA GLY A 112 -2.14 6.85 3.28
C GLY A 112 -1.64 5.42 3.09
N MET A 113 -0.72 4.99 3.95
CA MET A 113 -0.28 3.60 3.98
C MET A 113 -0.18 3.10 5.42
N SER A 114 -0.66 1.88 5.65
CA SER A 114 -0.64 1.22 6.95
C SER A 114 0.34 0.05 6.95
N ASP A 115 1.02 -0.17 8.07
CA ASP A 115 1.84 -1.34 8.34
C ASP A 115 1.95 -1.55 9.86
N ASP A 116 2.29 -2.76 10.27
CA ASP A 116 2.46 -3.16 11.67
C ASP A 116 3.92 -3.42 12.04
N ASP A 117 4.82 -3.58 11.05
CA ASP A 117 6.23 -3.80 11.30
C ASP A 117 7.01 -2.46 11.37
N PRO A 118 7.76 -2.20 12.46
CA PRO A 118 8.52 -0.96 12.62
C PRO A 118 9.53 -0.68 11.49
N LYS A 119 10.12 -1.71 10.87
CA LYS A 119 11.09 -1.52 9.78
C LYS A 119 10.39 -1.12 8.49
N ASN A 120 9.24 -1.73 8.18
CA ASN A 120 8.40 -1.30 7.07
C ASN A 120 7.88 0.12 7.29
N LEU A 121 7.49 0.50 8.51
CA LEU A 121 7.04 1.86 8.82
C LEU A 121 8.12 2.90 8.54
N GLN A 122 9.37 2.66 8.94
CA GLN A 122 10.49 3.55 8.63
C GLN A 122 10.63 3.76 7.12
N LEU A 123 10.57 2.67 6.35
CA LEU A 123 10.62 2.71 4.89
C LEU A 123 9.45 3.49 4.29
N ILE A 124 8.24 3.30 4.80
CA ILE A 124 7.05 4.03 4.36
C ILE A 124 7.22 5.52 4.65
N ILE A 125 7.70 5.88 5.85
CA ILE A 125 7.98 7.28 6.23
C ILE A 125 8.98 7.89 5.26
N GLU A 126 10.07 7.20 4.93
CA GLU A 126 11.04 7.70 3.95
C GLU A 126 10.43 7.88 2.55
N ALA A 127 9.62 6.92 2.08
CA ALA A 127 8.95 7.02 0.79
C ALA A 127 7.98 8.21 0.76
N MET A 128 7.20 8.41 1.83
CA MET A 128 6.23 9.47 1.94
C MET A 128 6.88 10.85 2.11
N ASN A 129 8.04 10.94 2.77
CA ASN A 129 8.85 12.16 2.80
C ASN A 129 9.32 12.56 1.40
N GLU A 130 9.79 11.59 0.61
CA GLU A 130 10.18 11.84 -0.78
C GLU A 130 8.96 12.29 -1.61
N CYS A 131 7.81 11.65 -1.46
CA CYS A 131 6.57 12.07 -2.11
C CYS A 131 6.15 13.49 -1.68
N LYS A 132 6.28 13.83 -0.39
CA LYS A 132 5.98 15.17 0.13
C LYS A 132 6.92 16.23 -0.44
N ARG A 133 8.20 15.91 -0.63
CA ARG A 133 9.17 16.80 -1.27
C ARG A 133 8.82 17.07 -2.74
N LEU A 134 8.38 16.02 -3.46
CA LEU A 134 7.97 16.13 -4.87
C LEU A 134 6.60 16.79 -5.04
N HIS A 135 5.68 16.57 -4.09
CA HIS A 135 4.28 17.01 -4.12
C HIS A 135 3.91 17.72 -2.82
N PRO A 136 4.44 18.94 -2.55
CA PRO A 136 4.32 19.62 -1.26
C PRO A 136 2.86 19.95 -0.88
N ASP A 137 2.01 20.16 -1.88
CA ASP A 137 0.59 20.49 -1.73
C ASP A 137 -0.30 19.27 -1.44
N LYS A 138 0.23 18.06 -1.55
CA LYS A 138 -0.47 16.80 -1.22
C LYS A 138 -0.23 16.40 0.22
N ARG A 139 -1.15 15.63 0.80
CA ARG A 139 -1.01 15.15 2.20
C ARG A 139 -0.68 13.67 2.22
N PHE A 140 0.24 13.30 3.10
CA PHE A 140 0.74 11.94 3.23
C PHE A 140 0.63 11.47 4.67
N PHE A 141 0.03 10.30 4.86
CA PHE A 141 -0.22 9.72 6.17
C PHE A 141 0.40 8.34 6.29
N VAL A 142 0.98 8.06 7.46
CA VAL A 142 1.46 6.74 7.85
C VAL A 142 0.63 6.24 9.02
N PHE A 143 0.08 5.05 8.91
CA PHE A 143 -0.71 4.41 9.96
C PHE A 143 0.09 3.26 10.56
N HIS A 144 0.56 3.44 11.80
CA HIS A 144 1.17 2.36 12.58
C HIS A 144 0.05 1.54 13.22
N MET A 145 -0.07 0.29 12.80
CA MET A 145 -1.08 -0.63 13.27
C MET A 145 -0.57 -1.50 14.40
N PHE A 146 -1.34 -1.56 15.49
CA PHE A 146 -1.18 -2.51 16.59
C PHE A 146 -2.44 -3.39 16.67
N ALA A 147 -2.42 -4.42 17.51
CA ALA A 147 -3.56 -5.35 17.64
C ALA A 147 -4.89 -4.66 18.02
N ASP A 148 -4.85 -3.60 18.83
CA ASP A 148 -6.02 -2.93 19.41
C ASP A 148 -6.07 -1.41 19.15
N LYS A 149 -5.03 -0.85 18.52
CA LYS A 149 -4.88 0.60 18.33
C LYS A 149 -4.16 0.93 17.03
N SER A 150 -4.36 2.15 16.56
CA SER A 150 -3.60 2.69 15.43
C SER A 150 -3.10 4.08 15.75
N VAL A 151 -1.86 4.39 15.35
CA VAL A 151 -1.33 5.75 15.38
C VAL A 151 -1.29 6.29 13.97
N LYS A 152 -1.96 7.42 13.73
CA LYS A 152 -1.92 8.14 12.46
C LYS A 152 -0.88 9.27 12.55
N LEU A 153 0.12 9.21 11.70
CA LEU A 153 1.16 10.23 11.57
C LEU A 153 0.99 10.96 10.24
N GLU A 154 1.06 12.28 10.24
CA GLU A 154 1.16 13.07 9.01
C GLU A 154 2.62 13.40 8.73
N VAL A 155 3.03 13.24 7.48
CA VAL A 155 4.35 13.65 7.02
C VAL A 155 4.30 15.13 6.66
N LEU A 156 4.95 15.94 7.49
CA LEU A 156 5.06 17.38 7.29
C LEU A 156 6.29 17.72 6.44
N PRO A 157 6.29 18.86 5.73
CA PRO A 157 7.50 19.37 5.11
C PRO A 157 8.62 19.48 6.17
N LEU A 158 9.82 19.04 5.82
CA LEU A 158 11.01 19.48 6.56
C LEU A 158 11.23 20.93 6.15
N ASP A 159 10.96 21.87 7.06
CA ASP A 159 11.44 23.23 6.88
C ASP A 159 12.97 23.15 6.78
N PRO A 160 13.60 23.69 5.72
CA PRO A 160 15.04 23.81 5.71
C PRO A 160 15.46 24.69 6.90
N PRO A 161 16.57 24.36 7.60
CA PRO A 161 17.11 25.19 8.67
C PRO A 161 17.47 26.60 8.21
#